data_AF-A0A7V1HUX6-F1
#
_entry.id   AF-A0A7V1HUX6-F1
#
_cell.length_a   1.000
_cell.length_b   1.000
_cell.length_c   1.000
_cell.angle_alpha   90.00
_cell.angle_beta   90.00
_cell.angle_gamma   90.00
#
_symmetry.space_group_name_H-M   'P 1'
#
loop_
_entity.id
_entity.type
_entity.pdbx_description
1 polymer ?
#
loop_
_entity_poly.entity_id
_entity_poly.type
_entity_poly.pdbx_seq_one_letter_code
_entity_poly.pdbx_strand_id
1 'polypeptide(L)'
;NRLFVTDQAGILWAVDLDNNTKSVFLDTTSLLVTLGIFGPDSFDERGLLGVAFHPDYQNNGLLYTYTSQPVSGAADFSTIPAGETADHQAVITEWHVNNPADPASVVDPASARELFRVDEPQFNHNAGALNFGPDGMLYISFGDGGGADDKDGQDFLGNIMFGHGCTGNGQDLSNPLGSLLRIDPLGNNSANGNYGIPADNPFVGTGNVQEIYAYGLRNPFRFSFDSFTGDLLLADVGQNDIEEINIVASGGNYGWNNKEGTFYFVANGNQDGYVTDVPLSIPAGISDPIAQYDHSEGVAIVGGFVYRGSRLPMMEGRYIFGDFARTFSNDGRLFYLDESDNIHEFNLHNQAELGMSLLGFGQDANGEVYVMANAEGVPFGTSGVIFRIRLRPGDLDGDGDVDQADLGALLAAYLQNAGGDIDGDGDTDQADLGILLANFGT
;
A
#
# COMPACT_ATOMS: atom_id res chain seq x y z
N ASN A 1 20.21 12.46 0.41
CA ASN A 1 18.98 11.93 1.03
C ASN A 1 17.99 11.61 -0.09
N ARG A 2 17.57 10.35 -0.33
CA ARG A 2 16.77 9.99 -1.52
C ARG A 2 15.47 9.26 -1.19
N LEU A 3 14.38 9.62 -1.85
CA LEU A 3 13.15 8.82 -1.96
C LEU A 3 13.10 8.13 -3.32
N PHE A 4 12.54 6.92 -3.35
CA PHE A 4 12.24 6.21 -4.57
C PHE A 4 10.73 6.13 -4.74
N VAL A 5 10.24 6.62 -5.87
CA VAL A 5 8.82 6.93 -6.07
C VAL A 5 8.33 6.18 -7.28
N THR A 6 7.38 5.29 -7.03
CA THR A 6 6.72 4.48 -8.06
C THR A 6 5.74 5.34 -8.84
N ASP A 7 5.95 5.45 -10.15
CA ASP A 7 4.99 5.98 -11.10
C ASP A 7 4.30 4.79 -11.78
N GLN A 8 2.99 4.67 -11.63
CA GLN A 8 2.20 3.53 -12.10
C GLN A 8 2.42 3.26 -13.60
N ALA A 9 2.70 4.31 -14.38
CA ALA A 9 3.02 4.22 -15.80
C ALA A 9 4.33 3.49 -16.14
N GLY A 10 5.13 3.09 -15.14
CA GLY A 10 6.30 2.23 -15.30
C GLY A 10 7.63 2.90 -15.04
N ILE A 11 7.66 4.07 -14.41
CA ILE A 11 8.92 4.74 -14.05
C ILE A 11 9.12 4.68 -12.54
N LEU A 12 10.27 4.19 -12.11
CA LEU A 12 10.73 4.38 -10.75
C LEU A 12 11.62 5.62 -10.73
N TRP A 13 11.17 6.67 -10.04
CA TRP A 13 11.92 7.91 -9.88
C TRP A 13 12.80 7.85 -8.64
N ALA A 14 14.04 8.33 -8.73
CA ALA A 14 14.83 8.73 -7.57
C ALA A 14 14.68 10.24 -7.35
N VAL A 15 14.21 10.64 -6.18
CA VAL A 15 14.02 12.05 -5.77
C VAL A 15 15.04 12.39 -4.70
N ASP A 16 15.88 13.38 -4.96
CA ASP A 16 16.82 13.92 -3.98
C ASP A 16 16.11 14.98 -3.12
N LEU A 17 15.97 14.67 -1.83
CA LEU A 17 15.27 15.54 -0.87
C LEU A 17 16.06 16.79 -0.50
N ASP A 18 17.37 16.82 -0.74
CA ASP A 18 18.23 17.93 -0.34
C ASP A 18 18.12 19.10 -1.33
N ASN A 19 17.77 18.81 -2.60
CA ASN A 19 17.68 19.81 -3.66
C ASN A 19 16.37 19.72 -4.49
N ASN A 20 15.46 18.81 -4.13
CA ASN A 20 14.17 18.58 -4.81
C ASN A 20 14.29 18.24 -6.31
N THR A 21 15.38 17.61 -6.72
CA THR A 21 15.53 17.12 -8.11
C THR A 21 15.11 15.67 -8.21
N LYS A 22 14.69 15.24 -9.42
CA LYS A 22 14.38 13.82 -9.69
C LYS A 22 15.07 13.31 -10.95
N SER A 23 15.37 12.01 -10.96
CA SER A 23 15.95 11.28 -12.09
C SER A 23 15.28 9.92 -12.25
N VAL A 24 15.28 9.37 -13.47
CA VAL A 24 14.82 7.99 -13.71
C VAL A 24 15.82 7.02 -13.06
N PHE A 25 15.31 6.10 -12.24
CA PHE A 25 16.10 5.05 -11.58
C PHE A 25 15.89 3.67 -12.22
N LEU A 26 14.68 3.39 -12.69
CA LEU A 26 14.33 2.24 -13.51
C LEU A 26 13.16 2.62 -14.44
N ASP A 27 13.19 2.11 -15.67
CA ASP A 27 12.13 2.26 -16.66
C ASP A 27 11.62 0.85 -17.04
N THR A 28 10.40 0.53 -16.62
CA THR A 28 9.70 -0.73 -16.92
C THR A 28 8.59 -0.53 -17.96
N THR A 29 8.46 0.65 -18.57
CA THR A 29 7.33 0.99 -19.45
C THR A 29 7.12 -0.03 -20.58
N SER A 30 8.21 -0.59 -21.13
CA SER A 30 8.15 -1.59 -22.21
C SER A 30 7.69 -2.97 -21.76
N LEU A 31 7.63 -3.23 -20.46
CA LEU A 31 7.18 -4.51 -19.89
C LEU A 31 5.68 -4.55 -19.64
N LEU A 32 5.07 -3.38 -19.45
CA LEU A 32 3.69 -3.27 -18.97
C LEU A 32 2.67 -3.58 -20.07
N VAL A 33 1.49 -4.01 -19.64
CA VAL A 33 0.29 -3.90 -20.47
C VAL A 33 0.02 -2.44 -20.84
N THR A 34 -0.74 -2.22 -21.91
CA THR A 34 -1.22 -0.86 -22.21
C THR A 34 -2.24 -0.44 -21.15
N LEU A 35 -1.93 0.63 -20.42
CA LEU A 35 -2.82 1.19 -19.40
C LEU A 35 -4.00 1.92 -20.03
N GLY A 36 -5.08 2.03 -19.26
CA GLY A 36 -6.34 2.63 -19.67
C GLY A 36 -7.25 1.60 -20.30
N ILE A 37 -7.68 0.60 -19.51
CA ILE A 37 -8.57 -0.48 -19.94
C ILE A 37 -9.86 0.06 -20.61
N PHE A 38 -10.34 1.25 -20.21
CA PHE A 38 -11.52 1.91 -20.78
C PHE A 38 -11.20 2.99 -21.82
N GLY A 39 -9.95 3.03 -22.30
CA GLY A 39 -9.42 4.04 -23.21
C GLY A 39 -8.38 4.96 -22.55
N PRO A 40 -7.77 5.86 -23.32
CA PRO A 40 -6.82 6.83 -22.79
C PRO A 40 -7.43 7.68 -21.66
N ASP A 41 -6.60 8.05 -20.68
CA ASP A 41 -7.00 8.90 -19.55
C ASP A 41 -8.13 8.30 -18.69
N SER A 42 -8.15 6.97 -18.54
CA SER A 42 -9.12 6.25 -17.71
C SER A 42 -8.47 5.53 -16.53
N PHE A 43 -9.31 5.11 -15.59
CA PHE A 43 -8.91 4.30 -14.45
C PHE A 43 -8.28 2.96 -14.90
N ASP A 44 -7.24 2.54 -14.20
CA ASP A 44 -6.59 1.25 -14.36
C ASP A 44 -5.83 0.94 -13.06
N GLU A 45 -5.87 -0.30 -12.58
CA GLU A 45 -5.08 -0.73 -11.42
C GLU A 45 -3.80 -1.46 -11.84
N ARG A 46 -3.57 -1.65 -13.14
CA ARG A 46 -2.37 -2.32 -13.65
C ARG A 46 -1.23 -1.33 -13.76
N GLY A 47 0.00 -1.84 -13.75
CA GLY A 47 1.19 -1.04 -14.00
C GLY A 47 2.40 -1.51 -13.22
N LEU A 48 3.28 -0.56 -12.87
CA LEU A 48 4.31 -0.78 -11.85
C LEU A 48 3.69 -0.45 -10.48
N LEU A 49 3.40 -1.48 -9.67
CA LEU A 49 2.56 -1.32 -8.48
C LEU A 49 3.36 -1.26 -7.18
N GLY A 50 4.49 -1.96 -7.11
CA GLY A 50 5.29 -1.96 -5.90
C GLY A 50 6.77 -2.21 -6.14
N VAL A 51 7.55 -1.70 -5.19
CA VAL A 51 9.01 -1.74 -5.19
C VAL A 51 9.49 -1.98 -3.77
N ALA A 52 10.41 -2.93 -3.58
CA ALA A 52 11.08 -3.14 -2.32
C ALA A 52 12.59 -3.24 -2.52
N PHE A 53 13.37 -2.48 -1.75
CA PHE A 53 14.81 -2.65 -1.69
C PHE A 53 15.15 -3.79 -0.72
N HIS A 54 16.11 -4.63 -1.09
CA HIS A 54 16.62 -5.66 -0.18
C HIS A 54 17.15 -4.99 1.10
N PRO A 55 16.98 -5.56 2.31
CA PRO A 55 17.47 -4.96 3.57
C PRO A 55 18.99 -4.71 3.56
N ASP A 56 19.72 -5.53 2.80
CA ASP A 56 21.16 -5.43 2.55
C ASP A 56 21.53 -4.66 1.25
N TYR A 57 20.63 -3.82 0.73
CA TYR A 57 20.79 -3.12 -0.56
C TYR A 57 22.13 -2.38 -0.70
N GLN A 58 22.64 -1.77 0.38
CA GLN A 58 23.91 -1.05 0.33
C GLN A 58 25.11 -1.96 -0.01
N ASN A 59 24.99 -3.26 0.23
CA ASN A 59 26.05 -4.24 -0.03
C ASN A 59 25.77 -5.09 -1.27
N ASN A 60 24.50 -5.44 -1.53
CA ASN A 60 24.13 -6.35 -2.61
C ASN A 60 23.47 -5.69 -3.83
N GLY A 61 23.03 -4.43 -3.73
CA GLY A 61 22.42 -3.70 -4.82
C GLY A 61 21.06 -4.24 -5.29
N LEU A 62 20.40 -5.11 -4.53
CA LEU A 62 19.17 -5.79 -4.95
C LEU A 62 17.90 -4.99 -4.64
N LEU A 63 16.97 -4.98 -5.60
CA LEU A 63 15.61 -4.49 -5.41
C LEU A 63 14.62 -5.37 -6.20
N TYR A 64 13.35 -5.28 -5.84
CA TYR A 64 12.28 -6.12 -6.38
C TYR A 64 11.11 -5.26 -6.84
N THR A 65 10.46 -5.64 -7.93
CA THR A 65 9.30 -4.93 -8.47
C THR A 65 8.13 -5.87 -8.73
N TYR A 66 6.91 -5.35 -8.59
CA TYR A 66 5.67 -5.93 -9.11
C TYR A 66 5.24 -5.17 -10.37
N THR A 67 5.04 -5.90 -11.47
CA THR A 67 4.58 -5.32 -12.73
C THR A 67 3.43 -6.11 -13.35
N SER A 68 2.42 -5.42 -13.86
CA SER A 68 1.36 -6.02 -14.70
C SER A 68 1.83 -6.12 -16.15
N GLN A 69 2.18 -7.33 -16.61
CA GLN A 69 2.74 -7.58 -17.94
C GLN A 69 1.75 -8.32 -18.86
N PRO A 70 1.89 -8.21 -20.19
CA PRO A 70 1.09 -9.00 -21.12
C PRO A 70 1.32 -10.51 -20.94
N VAL A 71 0.25 -11.30 -21.16
CA VAL A 71 0.32 -12.76 -21.17
C VAL A 71 1.33 -13.21 -22.23
N SER A 72 2.43 -13.81 -21.78
CA SER A 72 3.56 -14.18 -22.66
C SER A 72 3.99 -15.65 -22.54
N GLY A 73 3.40 -16.39 -21.60
CA GLY A 73 3.71 -17.80 -21.36
C GLY A 73 2.86 -18.37 -20.23
N ALA A 74 3.17 -19.60 -19.82
CA ALA A 74 2.56 -20.20 -18.64
C ALA A 74 2.99 -19.45 -17.38
N ALA A 75 2.03 -19.18 -16.49
CA ALA A 75 2.32 -18.67 -15.17
C ALA A 75 2.68 -19.78 -14.17
N ASP A 76 3.36 -19.41 -13.08
CA ASP A 76 3.64 -20.33 -11.97
C ASP A 76 2.36 -20.66 -11.20
N PHE A 77 1.43 -19.68 -11.14
CA PHE A 77 0.12 -19.82 -10.51
C PHE A 77 -0.96 -19.31 -11.46
N SER A 78 -2.07 -20.04 -11.56
CA SER A 78 -3.18 -19.69 -12.44
C SER A 78 -4.49 -20.26 -11.92
N THR A 79 -5.52 -19.42 -11.87
CA THR A 79 -6.91 -19.80 -11.63
C THR A 79 -7.72 -19.85 -12.94
N ILE A 80 -7.08 -19.55 -14.08
CA ILE A 80 -7.73 -19.36 -15.37
C ILE A 80 -8.24 -20.71 -15.90
N PRO A 81 -9.54 -20.84 -16.23
CA PRO A 81 -10.08 -22.07 -16.79
C PRO A 81 -9.45 -22.44 -18.13
N ALA A 82 -9.41 -23.75 -18.41
CA ALA A 82 -8.86 -24.25 -19.67
C ALA A 82 -9.62 -23.68 -20.89
N GLY A 83 -8.88 -23.00 -21.76
CA GLY A 83 -9.43 -22.39 -22.98
C GLY A 83 -9.65 -20.87 -22.87
N GLU A 84 -9.57 -20.31 -21.66
CA GLU A 84 -9.61 -18.87 -21.42
C GLU A 84 -8.19 -18.27 -21.36
N THR A 85 -8.10 -16.95 -21.31
CA THR A 85 -6.84 -16.20 -21.20
C THR A 85 -6.97 -15.19 -20.07
N ALA A 86 -5.94 -15.07 -19.23
CA ALA A 86 -5.83 -14.05 -18.19
C ALA A 86 -5.91 -12.64 -18.80
N ASP A 87 -6.33 -11.64 -18.02
CA ASP A 87 -6.24 -10.23 -18.45
C ASP A 87 -4.77 -9.84 -18.62
N HIS A 88 -3.96 -10.15 -17.60
CA HIS A 88 -2.53 -9.90 -17.58
C HIS A 88 -1.81 -10.88 -16.65
N GLN A 89 -0.49 -10.73 -16.53
CA GLN A 89 0.33 -11.47 -15.58
C GLN A 89 0.98 -10.51 -14.60
N ALA A 90 0.79 -10.75 -13.31
CA ALA A 90 1.55 -10.12 -12.26
C ALA A 90 2.95 -10.77 -12.22
N VAL A 91 4.01 -9.97 -12.39
CA VAL A 91 5.39 -10.47 -12.48
C VAL A 91 6.25 -9.85 -11.40
N ILE A 92 6.83 -10.70 -10.55
CA ILE A 92 7.77 -10.31 -9.50
C ILE A 92 9.20 -10.47 -10.02
N THR A 93 9.93 -9.37 -10.11
CA THR A 93 11.27 -9.33 -10.71
C THR A 93 12.30 -8.81 -9.72
N GLU A 94 13.41 -9.53 -9.56
CA GLU A 94 14.62 -9.03 -8.92
C GLU A 94 15.48 -8.26 -9.93
N TRP A 95 16.06 -7.16 -9.46
CA TRP A 95 16.95 -6.30 -10.22
C TRP A 95 18.21 -5.98 -9.43
N HIS A 96 19.26 -5.55 -10.12
CA HIS A 96 20.54 -5.21 -9.55
C HIS A 96 21.00 -3.80 -9.92
N VAL A 97 21.55 -3.10 -8.93
CA VAL A 97 22.27 -1.83 -9.09
C VAL A 97 23.75 -2.11 -8.86
N ASN A 98 24.58 -1.87 -9.87
CA ASN A 98 25.99 -2.27 -9.84
C ASN A 98 26.84 -1.55 -8.79
N ASN A 99 26.45 -0.33 -8.39
CA ASN A 99 27.14 0.45 -7.36
C ASN A 99 26.13 1.21 -6.49
N PRO A 100 25.45 0.56 -5.53
CA PRO A 100 24.38 1.16 -4.74
C PRO A 100 24.85 2.33 -3.85
N ALA A 101 26.16 2.42 -3.57
CA ALA A 101 26.76 3.53 -2.83
C ALA A 101 26.94 4.81 -3.67
N ASP A 102 26.91 4.72 -5.01
CA ASP A 102 26.96 5.88 -5.89
C ASP A 102 25.54 6.40 -6.15
N PRO A 103 25.21 7.64 -5.73
CA PRO A 103 23.87 8.20 -5.93
C PRO A 103 23.49 8.39 -7.41
N ALA A 104 24.45 8.36 -8.33
CA ALA A 104 24.20 8.39 -9.77
C ALA A 104 23.98 7.00 -10.38
N SER A 105 24.20 5.92 -9.62
CA SER A 105 23.93 4.55 -10.10
C SER A 105 22.43 4.32 -10.22
N VAL A 106 22.05 3.66 -11.30
CA VAL A 106 20.67 3.27 -11.63
C VAL A 106 20.62 1.75 -11.80
N VAL A 107 19.41 1.20 -11.86
CA VAL A 107 19.21 -0.24 -12.10
C VAL A 107 19.82 -0.64 -13.44
N ASP A 108 20.50 -1.79 -13.49
CA ASP A 108 20.92 -2.42 -14.73
C ASP A 108 19.73 -3.18 -15.34
N PRO A 109 19.14 -2.73 -16.46
CA PRO A 109 17.96 -3.39 -17.02
C PRO A 109 18.25 -4.83 -17.50
N ALA A 110 19.51 -5.18 -17.76
CA ALA A 110 19.90 -6.53 -18.15
C ALA A 110 20.00 -7.51 -16.96
N SER A 111 19.91 -7.00 -15.72
CA SER A 111 19.99 -7.82 -14.50
C SER A 111 18.69 -8.51 -14.12
N ALA A 112 17.59 -8.22 -14.83
CA ALA A 112 16.25 -8.74 -14.55
C ALA A 112 16.26 -10.26 -14.31
N ARG A 113 15.83 -10.68 -13.13
CA ARG A 113 15.59 -12.08 -12.78
C ARG A 113 14.17 -12.22 -12.27
N GLU A 114 13.33 -12.83 -13.09
CA GLU A 114 11.97 -13.16 -12.69
C GLU A 114 11.97 -14.20 -11.57
N LEU A 115 11.29 -13.91 -10.46
CA LEU A 115 11.10 -14.84 -9.36
C LEU A 115 9.93 -15.77 -9.66
N PHE A 116 8.79 -15.19 -10.01
CA PHE A 116 7.59 -15.90 -10.44
C PHE A 116 6.61 -14.94 -11.10
N ARG A 117 5.59 -15.51 -11.74
CA ARG A 117 4.43 -14.79 -12.23
C ARG A 117 3.11 -15.47 -11.88
N VAL A 118 2.05 -14.68 -11.77
CA VAL A 118 0.67 -15.11 -11.47
C VAL A 118 -0.23 -14.62 -12.60
N ASP A 119 -1.11 -15.48 -13.12
CA ASP A 119 -2.17 -15.05 -14.03
C ASP A 119 -3.26 -14.29 -13.24
N GLU A 120 -3.58 -13.08 -13.68
CA GLU A 120 -4.63 -12.25 -13.10
C GLU A 120 -5.90 -12.31 -13.97
N PRO A 121 -7.05 -12.73 -13.41
CA PRO A 121 -8.25 -12.96 -14.22
C PRO A 121 -8.93 -11.66 -14.68
N GLN A 122 -8.85 -10.56 -13.92
CA GLN A 122 -9.36 -9.25 -14.31
C GLN A 122 -8.28 -8.15 -14.16
N PHE A 123 -8.62 -6.92 -14.58
CA PHE A 123 -7.68 -5.79 -14.61
C PHE A 123 -7.55 -5.07 -13.24
N ASN A 124 -8.47 -5.34 -12.31
CA ASN A 124 -8.57 -4.72 -11.00
C ASN A 124 -8.30 -5.75 -9.88
N HIS A 125 -8.15 -5.23 -8.67
CA HIS A 125 -7.71 -5.93 -7.46
C HIS A 125 -6.33 -6.58 -7.62
N ASN A 126 -5.40 -5.84 -8.24
CA ASN A 126 -4.03 -6.31 -8.42
C ASN A 126 -3.19 -6.15 -7.16
N ALA A 127 -3.63 -5.32 -6.20
CA ALA A 127 -2.86 -4.91 -5.04
C ALA A 127 -1.42 -4.49 -5.40
N GLY A 128 -0.43 -5.35 -5.09
CA GLY A 128 0.93 -5.22 -5.61
C GLY A 128 1.92 -4.49 -4.70
N ALA A 129 1.63 -4.27 -3.41
CA ALA A 129 2.62 -3.81 -2.45
C ALA A 129 3.71 -4.87 -2.18
N LEU A 130 4.95 -4.41 -1.97
CA LEU A 130 6.11 -5.23 -1.61
C LEU A 130 6.82 -4.57 -0.44
N ASN A 131 7.10 -5.33 0.61
CA ASN A 131 7.97 -4.89 1.69
C ASN A 131 8.78 -6.06 2.24
N PHE A 132 9.96 -5.76 2.77
CA PHE A 132 10.68 -6.72 3.59
C PHE A 132 10.20 -6.65 5.03
N GLY A 133 9.93 -7.83 5.60
CA GLY A 133 9.64 -7.96 7.02
C GLY A 133 10.91 -7.83 7.89
N PRO A 134 10.73 -7.69 9.22
CA PRO A 134 11.85 -7.67 10.17
C PRO A 134 12.65 -8.99 10.21
N ASP A 135 12.10 -10.05 9.62
CA ASP A 135 12.73 -11.36 9.44
C ASP A 135 13.59 -11.46 8.19
N GLY A 136 13.66 -10.40 7.37
CA GLY A 136 14.43 -10.37 6.13
C GLY A 136 13.76 -11.08 4.95
N MET A 137 12.49 -11.46 5.06
CA MET A 137 11.73 -12.07 3.98
C MET A 137 10.96 -11.03 3.18
N LEU A 138 10.72 -11.31 1.89
CA LEU A 138 9.93 -10.45 1.01
C LEU A 138 8.45 -10.83 1.13
N TYR A 139 7.63 -9.85 1.50
CA TYR A 139 6.18 -9.96 1.55
C TYR A 139 5.56 -9.30 0.32
N ILE A 140 4.51 -9.92 -0.23
CA ILE A 140 3.90 -9.52 -1.51
C ILE A 140 2.39 -9.67 -1.42
N SER A 141 1.65 -8.59 -1.63
CA SER A 141 0.19 -8.60 -1.55
C SER A 141 -0.45 -8.85 -2.92
N PHE A 142 -1.39 -9.77 -2.98
CA PHE A 142 -2.23 -10.06 -4.14
C PHE A 142 -3.71 -9.88 -3.77
N GLY A 143 -4.47 -9.16 -4.58
CA GLY A 143 -5.93 -9.15 -4.43
C GLY A 143 -6.55 -10.41 -4.99
N ASP A 144 -7.86 -10.52 -4.84
CA ASP A 144 -8.67 -11.69 -5.20
C ASP A 144 -8.79 -11.95 -6.70
N GLY A 145 -8.13 -11.15 -7.54
CA GLY A 145 -8.13 -11.27 -8.99
C GLY A 145 -9.11 -10.35 -9.71
N GLY A 146 -9.94 -9.59 -8.96
CA GLY A 146 -10.76 -8.52 -9.51
C GLY A 146 -12.25 -8.84 -9.58
N GLY A 147 -12.95 -8.08 -10.43
CA GLY A 147 -14.39 -8.30 -10.62
C GLY A 147 -15.25 -7.96 -9.40
N ALA A 148 -16.28 -8.78 -9.15
CA ALA A 148 -17.25 -8.58 -8.08
C ALA A 148 -17.57 -9.87 -7.33
N ASP A 149 -17.76 -9.74 -6.01
CA ASP A 149 -18.10 -10.76 -5.02
C ASP A 149 -17.13 -11.95 -4.94
N ASP A 150 -15.99 -11.95 -5.64
CA ASP A 150 -15.03 -13.06 -5.70
C ASP A 150 -15.71 -14.39 -6.08
N LYS A 151 -16.45 -14.39 -7.20
CA LYS A 151 -17.26 -15.55 -7.63
C LYS A 151 -17.50 -15.66 -9.13
N ASP A 152 -17.18 -16.82 -9.71
CA ASP A 152 -17.42 -17.10 -11.13
C ASP A 152 -18.89 -16.95 -11.57
N GLY A 153 -19.08 -16.58 -12.84
CA GLY A 153 -20.37 -16.60 -13.52
C GLY A 153 -21.12 -15.27 -13.54
N GLN A 154 -20.62 -14.24 -12.86
CA GLN A 154 -21.19 -12.90 -12.89
C GLN A 154 -20.86 -12.16 -14.19
N ASP A 155 -21.72 -11.23 -14.60
CA ASP A 155 -21.38 -10.30 -15.68
C ASP A 155 -20.49 -9.18 -15.12
N PHE A 156 -19.27 -9.09 -15.63
CA PHE A 156 -18.33 -8.03 -15.32
C PHE A 156 -17.86 -7.38 -16.63
N LEU A 157 -18.23 -6.10 -16.81
CA LEU A 157 -17.90 -5.31 -18.00
C LEU A 157 -18.31 -5.96 -19.33
N GLY A 158 -19.43 -6.69 -19.34
CA GLY A 158 -19.96 -7.34 -20.53
C GLY A 158 -19.34 -8.71 -20.84
N ASN A 159 -18.54 -9.25 -19.93
CA ASN A 159 -17.98 -10.60 -20.01
C ASN A 159 -18.36 -11.41 -18.78
N ILE A 160 -18.43 -12.73 -18.94
CA ILE A 160 -18.66 -13.62 -17.80
C ILE A 160 -17.35 -13.77 -17.02
N MET A 161 -17.39 -13.40 -15.75
CA MET A 161 -16.29 -13.50 -14.82
C MET A 161 -15.90 -14.96 -14.57
N PHE A 162 -14.60 -15.21 -14.55
CA PHE A 162 -14.00 -16.50 -14.26
C PHE A 162 -12.71 -16.29 -13.45
N GLY A 163 -12.20 -17.37 -12.85
CA GLY A 163 -10.92 -17.36 -12.14
C GLY A 163 -11.03 -17.19 -10.62
N HIS A 164 -12.25 -17.22 -10.05
CA HIS A 164 -12.53 -17.16 -8.62
C HIS A 164 -13.09 -18.47 -8.05
N GLY A 165 -13.63 -19.32 -8.93
CA GLY A 165 -14.26 -20.58 -8.55
C GLY A 165 -15.53 -20.38 -7.71
N CYS A 166 -15.88 -21.42 -6.95
CA CYS A 166 -17.13 -21.45 -6.17
C CYS A 166 -16.98 -20.85 -4.77
N THR A 167 -15.77 -20.89 -4.21
CA THR A 167 -15.47 -20.49 -2.82
C THR A 167 -14.86 -19.10 -2.72
N GLY A 168 -14.51 -18.49 -3.86
CA GLY A 168 -13.71 -17.28 -3.92
C GLY A 168 -12.22 -17.56 -3.71
N ASN A 169 -11.38 -16.78 -4.38
CA ASN A 169 -9.93 -16.82 -4.23
C ASN A 169 -9.50 -16.45 -2.82
N GLY A 170 -10.18 -15.50 -2.16
CA GLY A 170 -9.88 -15.13 -0.78
C GLY A 170 -9.94 -16.30 0.20
N GLN A 171 -10.69 -17.37 -0.10
CA GLN A 171 -10.78 -18.55 0.76
C GLN A 171 -10.12 -19.81 0.17
N ASP A 172 -9.60 -19.74 -1.05
CA ASP A 172 -8.99 -20.88 -1.74
C ASP A 172 -7.47 -20.87 -1.65
N LEU A 173 -6.95 -21.58 -0.64
CA LEU A 173 -5.52 -21.75 -0.40
C LEU A 173 -4.76 -22.54 -1.49
N SER A 174 -5.44 -23.02 -2.54
CA SER A 174 -4.79 -23.67 -3.68
C SER A 174 -4.22 -22.70 -4.71
N ASN A 175 -4.49 -21.39 -4.56
CA ASN A 175 -3.94 -20.32 -5.39
C ASN A 175 -3.50 -19.10 -4.53
N PRO A 176 -2.69 -18.17 -5.07
CA PRO A 176 -2.15 -17.05 -4.29
C PRO A 176 -3.03 -15.79 -4.28
N LEU A 177 -4.16 -15.75 -4.99
CA LEU A 177 -5.00 -14.56 -5.05
C LEU A 177 -5.76 -14.38 -3.72
N GLY A 178 -6.03 -13.13 -3.34
CA GLY A 178 -6.69 -12.76 -2.09
C GLY A 178 -5.81 -13.05 -0.86
N SER A 179 -4.50 -12.84 -0.99
CA SER A 179 -3.52 -13.27 0.01
C SER A 179 -2.32 -12.33 0.15
N LEU A 180 -1.62 -12.48 1.27
CA LEU A 180 -0.28 -11.94 1.48
C LEU A 180 0.71 -13.09 1.44
N LEU A 181 1.64 -13.04 0.49
CA LEU A 181 2.72 -14.02 0.36
C LEU A 181 3.94 -13.62 1.19
N ARG A 182 4.77 -14.58 1.56
CA ARG A 182 6.08 -14.41 2.20
C ARG A 182 7.09 -15.39 1.60
N ILE A 183 8.15 -14.86 0.99
CA ILE A 183 9.19 -15.66 0.32
C ILE A 183 10.60 -15.23 0.74
N ASP A 184 11.57 -16.13 0.57
CA ASP A 184 13.00 -15.80 0.59
C ASP A 184 13.46 -15.57 -0.85
N PRO A 185 13.69 -14.33 -1.32
CA PRO A 185 14.07 -14.09 -2.71
C PRO A 185 15.45 -14.67 -3.08
N LEU A 186 16.30 -15.00 -2.09
CA LEU A 186 17.64 -15.55 -2.30
C LEU A 186 17.69 -17.08 -2.26
N GLY A 187 16.60 -17.72 -1.83
CA GLY A 187 16.47 -19.17 -1.77
C GLY A 187 16.18 -19.81 -3.13
N ASN A 188 15.95 -21.12 -3.14
CA ASN A 188 15.70 -21.89 -4.37
C ASN A 188 14.86 -23.17 -4.18
N ASN A 189 14.14 -23.30 -3.06
CA ASN A 189 13.29 -24.45 -2.77
C ASN A 189 11.82 -24.28 -3.20
N SER A 190 11.48 -23.20 -3.90
CA SER A 190 10.18 -23.04 -4.55
C SER A 190 9.97 -24.09 -5.66
N ALA A 191 8.73 -24.24 -6.12
CA ALA A 191 8.39 -25.20 -7.18
C ALA A 191 9.13 -24.92 -8.50
N ASN A 192 9.36 -23.65 -8.82
CA ASN A 192 10.09 -23.23 -10.02
C ASN A 192 11.62 -23.09 -9.80
N GLY A 193 12.08 -23.18 -8.56
CA GLY A 193 13.50 -23.13 -8.18
C GLY A 193 14.14 -21.73 -8.22
N ASN A 194 13.36 -20.66 -8.42
CA ASN A 194 13.86 -19.29 -8.57
C ASN A 194 13.87 -18.49 -7.25
N TYR A 195 13.24 -18.99 -6.20
CA TYR A 195 13.19 -18.35 -4.88
C TYR A 195 13.00 -19.41 -3.80
N GLY A 196 13.03 -18.98 -2.55
CA GLY A 196 12.89 -19.82 -1.38
C GLY A 196 11.53 -19.70 -0.69
N ILE A 197 11.11 -20.80 -0.09
CA ILE A 197 9.95 -20.88 0.79
C ILE A 197 10.48 -20.98 2.22
N PRO A 198 10.24 -19.97 3.08
CA PRO A 198 10.58 -20.04 4.48
C PRO A 198 9.95 -21.26 5.16
N ALA A 199 10.74 -22.02 5.92
CA ALA A 199 10.30 -23.28 6.50
C ALA A 199 9.20 -23.13 7.57
N ASP A 200 9.04 -21.93 8.10
CA ASP A 200 8.04 -21.54 9.09
C ASP A 200 6.79 -20.89 8.47
N ASN A 201 6.66 -20.83 7.13
CA ASN A 201 5.41 -20.42 6.51
C ASN A 201 4.26 -21.36 6.92
N PRO A 202 3.05 -20.82 7.18
CA PRO A 202 1.95 -21.53 7.84
C PRO A 202 1.37 -22.70 7.01
N PHE A 203 1.58 -22.69 5.70
CA PHE A 203 1.02 -23.69 4.78
C PHE A 203 2.06 -24.63 4.15
N VAL A 204 3.30 -24.61 4.65
CA VAL A 204 4.34 -25.55 4.20
C VAL A 204 3.93 -26.99 4.51
N GLY A 205 3.96 -27.84 3.49
CA GLY A 205 3.65 -29.27 3.61
C GLY A 205 2.18 -29.62 3.83
N THR A 206 1.24 -28.67 3.73
CA THR A 206 -0.21 -28.94 3.86
C THR A 206 -0.86 -29.38 2.55
N GLY A 207 -0.19 -29.15 1.41
CA GLY A 207 -0.73 -29.34 0.06
C GLY A 207 -1.32 -28.06 -0.56
N ASN A 208 -1.36 -26.96 0.19
CA ASN A 208 -1.73 -25.62 -0.29
C ASN A 208 -0.50 -24.88 -0.86
N VAL A 209 -0.73 -23.69 -1.42
CA VAL A 209 0.34 -22.75 -1.82
C VAL A 209 1.17 -22.41 -0.59
N GLN A 210 2.48 -22.67 -0.66
CA GLN A 210 3.38 -22.63 0.50
C GLN A 210 3.92 -21.22 0.75
N GLU A 211 3.76 -20.35 -0.23
CA GLU A 211 4.11 -18.94 -0.25
C GLU A 211 3.16 -18.12 0.62
N ILE A 212 1.92 -18.59 0.84
CA ILE A 212 0.89 -17.85 1.60
C ILE A 212 1.34 -17.67 3.05
N TYR A 213 1.35 -16.41 3.51
CA TYR A 213 1.52 -16.01 4.90
C TYR A 213 0.17 -15.74 5.57
N ALA A 214 -0.74 -15.09 4.86
CA ALA A 214 -2.09 -14.74 5.31
C ALA A 214 -3.04 -14.74 4.11
N TYR A 215 -4.34 -14.95 4.35
CA TYR A 215 -5.35 -15.09 3.29
C TYR A 215 -6.70 -14.52 3.74
N GLY A 216 -7.70 -14.54 2.86
CA GLY A 216 -9.00 -13.94 3.13
C GLY A 216 -9.00 -12.43 2.96
N LEU A 217 -8.20 -11.94 2.01
CA LEU A 217 -8.08 -10.52 1.66
C LEU A 217 -8.77 -10.27 0.32
N ARG A 218 -9.28 -9.05 0.11
CA ARG A 218 -9.96 -8.66 -1.13
C ARG A 218 -9.03 -7.94 -2.11
N ASN A 219 -8.59 -6.75 -1.75
CA ASN A 219 -7.64 -5.95 -2.50
C ASN A 219 -6.71 -5.26 -1.49
N PRO A 220 -5.74 -6.02 -0.92
CA PRO A 220 -4.81 -5.56 0.10
C PRO A 220 -3.84 -4.51 -0.45
N PHE A 221 -4.32 -3.29 -0.66
CA PHE A 221 -3.70 -2.25 -1.47
C PHE A 221 -2.32 -1.84 -0.97
N ARG A 222 -2.17 -1.72 0.36
CA ARG A 222 -0.91 -1.39 1.00
C ARG A 222 -0.80 -2.04 2.36
N PHE A 223 0.41 -2.46 2.67
CA PHE A 223 0.80 -2.81 4.02
C PHE A 223 2.16 -2.19 4.36
N SER A 224 2.46 -2.13 5.64
CA SER A 224 3.78 -1.76 6.16
C SER A 224 4.04 -2.46 7.49
N PHE A 225 5.32 -2.58 7.83
CA PHE A 225 5.74 -3.02 9.15
C PHE A 225 6.02 -1.82 10.02
N ASP A 226 5.54 -1.85 11.27
CA ASP A 226 6.07 -0.95 12.27
C ASP A 226 7.54 -1.31 12.55
N SER A 227 8.45 -0.39 12.26
CA SER A 227 9.89 -0.61 12.47
C SER A 227 10.28 -0.78 13.94
N PHE A 228 9.40 -0.38 14.88
CA PHE A 228 9.64 -0.53 16.32
C PHE A 228 9.11 -1.86 16.87
N THR A 229 7.83 -2.20 16.64
CA THR A 229 7.23 -3.43 17.18
C THR A 229 7.40 -4.65 16.28
N GLY A 230 7.53 -4.43 14.97
CA GLY A 230 7.48 -5.48 13.95
C GLY A 230 6.06 -5.88 13.53
N ASP A 231 5.02 -5.20 14.02
CA ASP A 231 3.64 -5.49 13.64
C ASP A 231 3.40 -5.17 12.15
N LEU A 232 2.63 -6.02 11.48
CA LEU A 232 2.25 -5.85 10.07
C LEU A 232 0.86 -5.25 10.01
N LEU A 233 0.76 -3.98 9.59
CA LEU A 233 -0.52 -3.31 9.34
C LEU A 233 -0.81 -3.35 7.85
N LEU A 234 -2.04 -3.75 7.50
CA LEU A 234 -2.50 -3.91 6.13
C LEU A 234 -3.85 -3.23 5.96
N ALA A 235 -3.98 -2.41 4.93
CA ALA A 235 -5.26 -1.85 4.52
C ALA A 235 -5.83 -2.67 3.36
N ASP A 236 -7.08 -3.10 3.50
CA ASP A 236 -7.78 -3.94 2.52
C ASP A 236 -9.03 -3.21 2.03
N VAL A 237 -9.14 -3.07 0.71
CA VAL A 237 -10.22 -2.29 0.10
C VAL A 237 -11.50 -3.11 0.10
N GLY A 238 -12.54 -2.54 0.71
CA GLY A 238 -13.89 -3.09 0.74
C GLY A 238 -14.53 -3.22 -0.64
N GLN A 239 -15.59 -4.01 -0.76
CA GLN A 239 -16.32 -4.07 -2.01
C GLN A 239 -17.30 -2.92 -2.19
N ASN A 240 -18.22 -2.79 -1.25
CA ASN A 240 -19.37 -1.90 -1.36
C ASN A 240 -19.67 -1.17 -0.06
N ASP A 241 -19.30 -1.75 1.08
CA ASP A 241 -19.86 -1.37 2.37
C ASP A 241 -18.79 -0.96 3.40
N ILE A 242 -17.63 -1.64 3.47
CA ILE A 242 -16.66 -1.40 4.55
C ILE A 242 -15.21 -1.39 4.07
N GLU A 243 -14.52 -0.29 4.37
CA GLU A 243 -13.05 -0.20 4.28
C GLU A 243 -12.39 -0.64 5.59
N GLU A 244 -11.24 -1.31 5.53
CA GLU A 244 -10.66 -1.93 6.73
C GLU A 244 -9.13 -1.87 6.87
N ILE A 245 -8.66 -1.86 8.12
CA ILE A 245 -7.27 -2.00 8.53
C ILE A 245 -7.13 -3.24 9.42
N ASN A 246 -6.21 -4.12 9.05
CA ASN A 246 -5.90 -5.37 9.72
C ASN A 246 -4.52 -5.33 10.37
N ILE A 247 -4.37 -5.93 11.56
CA ILE A 247 -3.06 -6.38 12.06
C ILE A 247 -2.88 -7.82 11.61
N VAL A 248 -1.92 -8.06 10.73
CA VAL A 248 -1.78 -9.35 10.05
C VAL A 248 -0.83 -10.27 10.81
N ALA A 249 -1.32 -11.47 11.13
CA ALA A 249 -0.57 -12.57 11.70
C ALA A 249 -0.41 -13.75 10.72
N SER A 250 0.67 -14.52 10.91
CA SER A 250 0.95 -15.76 10.19
C SER A 250 -0.21 -16.76 10.29
N GLY A 251 -0.71 -17.20 9.14
CA GLY A 251 -1.82 -18.14 8.98
C GLY A 251 -3.20 -17.51 9.21
N GLY A 252 -3.28 -16.20 9.39
CA GLY A 252 -4.53 -15.49 9.61
C GLY A 252 -5.44 -15.52 8.38
N ASN A 253 -6.75 -15.66 8.66
CA ASN A 253 -7.83 -15.50 7.69
C ASN A 253 -8.57 -14.19 7.97
N TYR A 254 -8.59 -13.25 7.03
CA TYR A 254 -9.24 -11.94 7.18
C TYR A 254 -10.65 -11.90 6.58
N GLY A 255 -11.12 -13.06 6.11
CA GLY A 255 -12.53 -13.34 5.96
C GLY A 255 -13.11 -13.15 4.57
N TRP A 256 -12.50 -12.38 3.68
CA TRP A 256 -13.03 -12.22 2.32
C TRP A 256 -13.10 -13.55 1.55
N ASN A 257 -14.20 -13.92 0.89
CA ASN A 257 -15.46 -13.19 0.70
C ASN A 257 -16.61 -13.61 1.64
N ASN A 258 -16.31 -14.23 2.79
CA ASN A 258 -17.32 -14.51 3.82
C ASN A 258 -17.65 -13.30 4.70
N LYS A 259 -16.72 -12.34 4.79
CA LYS A 259 -16.85 -11.10 5.55
C LYS A 259 -16.35 -9.91 4.74
N GLU A 260 -16.88 -8.75 5.09
CA GLU A 260 -16.39 -7.43 4.69
C GLU A 260 -16.46 -6.56 5.96
N GLY A 261 -15.29 -6.20 6.49
CA GLY A 261 -15.17 -5.73 7.87
C GLY A 261 -15.68 -6.75 8.89
N THR A 262 -16.31 -6.26 9.94
CA THR A 262 -16.92 -7.11 10.98
C THR A 262 -18.18 -7.84 10.53
N PHE A 263 -18.76 -7.51 9.37
CA PHE A 263 -20.05 -8.02 8.92
C PHE A 263 -19.92 -9.28 8.07
N TYR A 264 -21.00 -10.06 7.99
CA TYR A 264 -21.08 -11.17 7.03
C TYR A 264 -21.36 -10.63 5.64
N PHE A 265 -20.70 -11.19 4.62
CA PHE A 265 -20.90 -10.79 3.24
C PHE A 265 -21.80 -11.78 2.49
N VAL A 266 -22.64 -11.27 1.58
CA VAL A 266 -23.51 -12.07 0.72
C VAL A 266 -23.33 -11.66 -0.74
N ALA A 267 -22.68 -12.54 -1.52
CA ALA A 267 -22.65 -12.44 -2.97
C ALA A 267 -24.08 -12.51 -3.56
N ASN A 268 -24.38 -11.65 -4.53
CA ASN A 268 -25.76 -11.43 -4.99
C ASN A 268 -25.96 -11.67 -6.50
N GLY A 269 -25.12 -12.52 -7.10
CA GLY A 269 -25.20 -12.85 -8.51
C GLY A 269 -24.88 -11.63 -9.36
N ASN A 270 -25.69 -11.29 -10.36
CA ASN A 270 -25.44 -10.09 -11.19
C ASN A 270 -26.00 -8.80 -10.54
N GLN A 271 -26.18 -8.79 -9.23
CA GLN A 271 -26.57 -7.61 -8.45
C GLN A 271 -25.49 -7.37 -7.42
N ASP A 272 -25.42 -6.14 -6.89
CA ASP A 272 -24.43 -5.78 -5.90
C ASP A 272 -24.52 -6.71 -4.67
N GLY A 273 -23.39 -7.31 -4.30
CA GLY A 273 -23.21 -7.96 -3.01
C GLY A 273 -23.43 -6.98 -1.86
N TYR A 274 -23.77 -7.51 -0.69
CA TYR A 274 -24.11 -6.68 0.47
C TYR A 274 -23.68 -7.33 1.79
N VAL A 275 -23.47 -6.50 2.80
CA VAL A 275 -23.21 -6.95 4.17
C VAL A 275 -24.47 -7.16 5.02
N THR A 276 -24.38 -8.04 6.01
CA THR A 276 -25.44 -8.28 7.01
C THR A 276 -24.88 -8.62 8.39
N ASP A 277 -25.61 -8.24 9.44
CA ASP A 277 -25.36 -8.67 10.83
C ASP A 277 -26.05 -10.00 11.17
N VAL A 278 -26.85 -10.53 10.25
CA VAL A 278 -27.50 -11.84 10.40
C VAL A 278 -26.46 -12.94 10.28
N PRO A 279 -26.28 -13.79 11.32
CA PRO A 279 -25.23 -14.81 11.31
C PRO A 279 -25.33 -15.78 10.13
N LEU A 280 -24.24 -15.88 9.36
CA LEU A 280 -24.04 -16.88 8.31
C LEU A 280 -23.09 -17.99 8.76
N SER A 281 -23.18 -19.15 8.11
CA SER A 281 -22.27 -20.27 8.35
C SER A 281 -20.96 -20.04 7.61
N ILE A 282 -19.97 -19.47 8.30
CA ILE A 282 -18.63 -19.18 7.77
C ILE A 282 -17.56 -20.02 8.49
N PRO A 283 -16.34 -20.16 7.94
CA PRO A 283 -15.21 -20.77 8.65
C PRO A 283 -14.95 -20.13 10.01
N ALA A 284 -14.53 -20.94 10.99
CA ALA A 284 -14.09 -20.42 12.29
C ALA A 284 -12.67 -19.84 12.20
N GLY A 285 -12.33 -18.93 13.13
CA GLY A 285 -10.97 -18.37 13.22
C GLY A 285 -10.69 -17.22 12.24
N ILE A 286 -11.74 -16.61 11.68
CA ILE A 286 -11.62 -15.35 10.95
C ILE A 286 -11.27 -14.22 11.94
N SER A 287 -10.30 -13.40 11.56
CA SER A 287 -9.88 -12.22 12.32
C SER A 287 -10.63 -11.01 11.81
N ASP A 288 -11.17 -10.20 12.73
CA ASP A 288 -11.83 -8.93 12.40
C ASP A 288 -10.76 -7.82 12.31
N PRO A 289 -11.03 -6.74 11.55
CA PRO A 289 -10.11 -5.61 11.45
C PRO A 289 -10.01 -4.85 12.78
N ILE A 290 -8.89 -4.16 12.97
CA ILE A 290 -8.67 -3.30 14.14
C ILE A 290 -9.39 -1.95 14.01
N ALA A 291 -9.59 -1.50 12.77
CA ALA A 291 -10.29 -0.27 12.45
C ALA A 291 -11.00 -0.44 11.11
N GLN A 292 -12.19 0.14 10.98
CA GLN A 292 -12.99 0.09 9.77
C GLN A 292 -13.90 1.32 9.68
N TYR A 293 -14.34 1.68 8.48
CA TYR A 293 -15.32 2.72 8.25
C TYR A 293 -16.19 2.39 7.03
N ASP A 294 -17.33 3.08 6.94
CA ASP A 294 -18.32 2.85 5.89
C ASP A 294 -17.77 3.33 4.53
N HIS A 295 -17.94 2.52 3.50
CA HIS A 295 -17.51 2.82 2.13
C HIS A 295 -18.24 4.02 1.52
N SER A 296 -19.30 4.55 2.14
CA SER A 296 -19.89 5.85 1.77
C SER A 296 -19.12 7.06 2.31
N GLU A 297 -18.18 6.85 3.24
CA GLU A 297 -17.28 7.89 3.73
C GLU A 297 -15.95 7.95 2.96
N GLY A 298 -15.62 6.91 2.19
CA GLY A 298 -14.43 6.81 1.35
C GLY A 298 -14.72 6.14 0.02
N VAL A 299 -13.71 5.64 -0.66
CA VAL A 299 -13.84 4.93 -1.94
C VAL A 299 -12.86 3.77 -2.04
N ALA A 300 -11.63 3.97 -1.57
CA ALA A 300 -10.63 2.92 -1.53
C ALA A 300 -9.59 3.27 -0.48
N ILE A 301 -9.51 2.49 0.59
CA ILE A 301 -8.49 2.68 1.61
C ILE A 301 -7.09 2.43 1.01
N VAL A 302 -6.17 3.38 1.20
CA VAL A 302 -4.83 3.35 0.61
C VAL A 302 -3.79 2.76 1.56
N GLY A 303 -4.11 2.64 2.86
CA GLY A 303 -3.17 2.28 3.93
C GLY A 303 -2.09 3.34 4.16
N GLY A 304 -1.01 3.01 4.86
CA GLY A 304 0.07 3.94 5.15
C GLY A 304 1.15 3.37 6.06
N PHE A 305 1.61 4.16 7.04
CA PHE A 305 2.76 3.84 7.89
C PHE A 305 2.53 4.22 9.35
N VAL A 306 3.08 3.42 10.26
CA VAL A 306 3.26 3.86 11.65
C VAL A 306 4.33 4.95 11.67
N TYR A 307 3.99 6.12 12.20
CA TYR A 307 4.89 7.25 12.25
C TYR A 307 5.96 7.01 13.32
N ARG A 308 7.22 7.02 12.88
CA ARG A 308 8.44 6.85 13.70
C ARG A 308 9.44 7.99 13.47
N GLY A 309 8.94 9.09 12.89
CA GLY A 309 9.70 10.30 12.67
C GLY A 309 9.81 11.15 13.93
N SER A 310 10.58 12.23 13.84
CA SER A 310 10.83 13.11 14.98
C SER A 310 10.18 14.48 14.85
N ARG A 311 9.72 14.83 13.64
CA ARG A 311 9.13 16.16 13.35
C ARG A 311 7.70 16.33 13.84
N LEU A 312 6.96 15.23 14.07
CA LEU A 312 5.60 15.22 14.59
C LEU A 312 5.53 14.37 15.87
N PRO A 313 6.09 14.83 17.00
CA PRO A 313 6.19 14.00 18.21
C PRO A 313 4.84 13.45 18.72
N MET A 314 3.75 14.20 18.52
CA MET A 314 2.40 13.78 18.90
C MET A 314 1.84 12.63 18.04
N MET A 315 2.45 12.38 16.88
CA MET A 315 2.10 11.26 15.98
C MET A 315 2.95 10.01 16.23
N GLU A 316 3.95 10.06 17.11
CA GLU A 316 4.82 8.91 17.39
C GLU A 316 4.01 7.65 17.75
N GLY A 317 4.23 6.57 16.98
CA GLY A 317 3.53 5.29 17.15
C GLY A 317 2.11 5.24 16.61
N ARG A 318 1.58 6.32 16.02
CA ARG A 318 0.26 6.32 15.37
C ARG A 318 0.37 5.86 13.92
N TYR A 319 -0.61 5.09 13.46
CA TYR A 319 -0.71 4.70 12.06
C TYR A 319 -1.34 5.83 11.25
N ILE A 320 -0.57 6.44 10.35
CA ILE A 320 -1.04 7.45 9.39
C ILE A 320 -1.43 6.73 8.11
N PHE A 321 -2.64 6.96 7.62
CA PHE A 321 -3.19 6.34 6.43
C PHE A 321 -4.17 7.30 5.72
N GLY A 322 -4.87 6.82 4.69
CA GLY A 322 -5.85 7.63 4.00
C GLY A 322 -6.72 6.83 3.05
N ASP A 323 -7.59 7.55 2.36
CA ASP A 323 -8.48 7.02 1.33
C ASP A 323 -8.28 7.79 0.03
N PHE A 324 -8.33 7.06 -1.08
CA PHE A 324 -8.18 7.58 -2.44
C PHE A 324 -9.03 8.82 -2.69
N ALA A 325 -10.30 8.78 -2.28
CA ALA A 325 -11.28 9.83 -2.52
C ALA A 325 -12.47 9.69 -1.57
N ARG A 326 -13.23 10.77 -1.34
CA ARG A 326 -14.55 10.67 -0.70
C ARG A 326 -15.65 10.36 -1.74
N THR A 327 -15.52 10.86 -2.97
CA THR A 327 -16.62 10.79 -3.97
C THR A 327 -16.16 10.40 -5.38
N PHE A 328 -15.09 9.60 -5.50
CA PHE A 328 -14.39 9.32 -6.76
C PHE A 328 -13.95 10.60 -7.50
N SER A 329 -13.67 11.65 -6.72
CA SER A 329 -13.22 12.94 -7.20
C SER A 329 -11.82 13.23 -6.64
N ASN A 330 -11.34 14.46 -6.85
CA ASN A 330 -10.08 14.93 -6.29
C ASN A 330 -10.24 15.34 -4.81
N ASP A 331 -10.79 14.46 -3.98
CA ASP A 331 -11.16 14.71 -2.59
C ASP A 331 -10.58 13.63 -1.65
N GLY A 332 -9.31 13.27 -1.86
CA GLY A 332 -8.57 12.33 -1.03
C GLY A 332 -8.54 12.74 0.44
N ARG A 333 -8.57 11.74 1.33
CA ARG A 333 -8.70 11.92 2.77
C ARG A 333 -7.46 11.39 3.50
N LEU A 334 -7.08 12.06 4.57
CA LEU A 334 -5.94 11.68 5.42
C LEU A 334 -6.42 11.39 6.83
N PHE A 335 -5.98 10.27 7.38
CA PHE A 335 -6.39 9.79 8.69
C PHE A 335 -5.20 9.37 9.55
N TYR A 336 -5.44 9.24 10.85
CA TYR A 336 -4.59 8.50 11.75
C TYR A 336 -5.39 7.68 12.75
N LEU A 337 -4.79 6.60 13.27
CA LEU A 337 -5.31 5.85 14.42
C LEU A 337 -4.78 6.45 15.73
N ASP A 338 -5.65 6.59 16.72
CA ASP A 338 -5.23 6.85 18.10
C ASP A 338 -4.77 5.57 18.83
N GLU A 339 -4.36 5.71 20.09
CA GLU A 339 -3.87 4.58 20.92
C GLU A 339 -4.93 3.50 21.21
N SER A 340 -6.19 3.77 20.90
CA SER A 340 -7.32 2.84 21.04
C SER A 340 -7.89 2.43 19.68
N ASP A 341 -7.12 2.60 18.61
CA ASP A 341 -7.46 2.26 17.23
C ASP A 341 -8.68 3.03 16.67
N ASN A 342 -9.05 4.17 17.27
CA ASN A 342 -10.09 5.01 16.68
C ASN A 342 -9.52 5.83 15.51
N ILE A 343 -10.31 5.95 14.46
CA ILE A 343 -9.98 6.74 13.26
C ILE A 343 -10.24 8.22 13.52
N HIS A 344 -9.24 9.05 13.22
CA HIS A 344 -9.34 10.51 13.21
C HIS A 344 -8.91 11.06 11.85
N GLU A 345 -9.63 12.06 11.34
CA GLU A 345 -9.27 12.76 10.11
C GLU A 345 -8.36 13.97 10.42
N PHE A 346 -7.34 14.17 9.59
CA PHE A 346 -6.45 15.33 9.72
C PHE A 346 -7.23 16.63 9.41
N ASN A 347 -7.03 17.63 10.26
CA ASN A 347 -7.50 18.99 10.00
C ASN A 347 -6.45 19.75 9.17
N LEU A 348 -6.70 19.93 7.87
CA LEU A 348 -5.75 20.58 6.97
C LEU A 348 -5.81 22.10 7.11
N HIS A 349 -4.66 22.74 7.30
CA HIS A 349 -4.61 24.20 7.47
C HIS A 349 -5.06 24.94 6.20
N ASN A 350 -6.06 25.82 6.33
CA ASN A 350 -6.68 26.61 5.25
C ASN A 350 -7.29 25.80 4.10
N GLN A 351 -7.58 24.51 4.32
CA GLN A 351 -8.16 23.63 3.29
C GLN A 351 -9.16 22.69 3.96
N ALA A 352 -10.30 22.45 3.32
CA ALA A 352 -11.29 21.51 3.85
C ALA A 352 -10.94 20.04 3.51
N GLU A 353 -10.18 19.83 2.44
CA GLU A 353 -9.82 18.54 1.88
C GLU A 353 -8.49 18.67 1.11
N LEU A 354 -7.88 17.55 0.73
CA LEU A 354 -6.60 17.52 0.01
C LEU A 354 -6.66 18.20 -1.37
N GLY A 355 -7.84 18.21 -2.01
CA GLY A 355 -8.06 18.77 -3.34
C GLY A 355 -7.39 17.96 -4.47
N MET A 356 -6.97 16.73 -4.17
CA MET A 356 -6.34 15.76 -5.05
C MET A 356 -6.77 14.35 -4.65
N SER A 357 -6.71 13.41 -5.57
CA SER A 357 -6.86 11.99 -5.23
C SER A 357 -5.58 11.49 -4.56
N LEU A 358 -5.74 10.79 -3.44
CA LEU A 358 -4.64 10.18 -2.70
C LEU A 358 -4.24 8.87 -3.37
N LEU A 359 -2.98 8.71 -3.73
CA LEU A 359 -2.51 7.50 -4.43
C LEU A 359 -1.65 6.60 -3.55
N GLY A 360 -1.07 7.15 -2.49
CA GLY A 360 -0.16 6.38 -1.66
C GLY A 360 0.57 7.20 -0.61
N PHE A 361 1.42 6.49 0.11
CA PHE A 361 2.33 7.06 1.09
C PHE A 361 3.76 6.58 0.83
N GLY A 362 4.73 7.32 1.37
CA GLY A 362 6.12 6.89 1.49
C GLY A 362 6.66 7.22 2.88
N GLN A 363 7.73 6.54 3.28
CA GLN A 363 8.45 6.83 4.51
C GLN A 363 9.93 6.98 4.19
N ASP A 364 10.58 8.02 4.72
CA ASP A 364 12.02 8.19 4.58
C ASP A 364 12.81 7.39 5.64
N ALA A 365 14.14 7.37 5.52
CA ALA A 365 15.01 6.66 6.44
C ALA A 365 15.00 7.19 7.89
N ASN A 366 14.40 8.36 8.14
CA ASN A 366 14.24 8.94 9.46
C ASN A 366 12.83 8.71 10.03
N GLY A 367 11.98 7.94 9.34
CA GLY A 367 10.60 7.66 9.77
C GLY A 367 9.59 8.74 9.40
N GLU A 368 9.98 9.77 8.66
CA GLU A 368 9.08 10.83 8.22
C GLU A 368 8.16 10.34 7.11
N VAL A 369 6.87 10.65 7.22
CA VAL A 369 5.83 10.18 6.30
C VAL A 369 5.51 11.23 5.23
N TYR A 370 5.36 10.73 4.01
CA TYR A 370 5.07 11.49 2.79
C TYR A 370 3.78 10.99 2.17
N VAL A 371 3.04 11.89 1.56
CA VAL A 371 1.75 11.65 0.89
C VAL A 371 1.96 11.80 -0.61
N MET A 372 1.49 10.85 -1.41
CA MET A 372 1.53 10.89 -2.87
C MET A 372 0.13 11.09 -3.41
N ALA A 373 -0.05 12.08 -4.29
CA ALA A 373 -1.36 12.46 -4.80
C ALA A 373 -1.28 12.97 -6.24
N ASN A 374 -2.41 12.98 -6.96
CA ASN A 374 -2.54 13.68 -8.23
C ASN A 374 -3.93 14.33 -8.39
N ALA A 375 -4.05 15.24 -9.33
CA ALA A 375 -5.28 15.96 -9.64
C ALA A 375 -6.14 15.27 -10.71
N GLU A 376 -5.74 14.10 -11.22
CA GLU A 376 -6.49 13.38 -12.26
C GLU A 376 -7.18 12.11 -11.74
N GLY A 377 -6.73 11.52 -10.63
CA GLY A 377 -7.26 10.26 -10.10
C GLY A 377 -6.98 9.03 -10.96
N VAL A 378 -6.09 9.14 -11.95
CA VAL A 378 -5.77 8.08 -12.94
C VAL A 378 -4.26 8.01 -13.21
N PRO A 379 -3.74 6.90 -13.79
CA PRO A 379 -2.31 6.76 -14.12
C PRO A 379 -1.80 7.63 -15.30
N PHE A 380 -2.53 8.69 -15.64
CA PHE A 380 -2.26 9.57 -16.76
C PHE A 380 -2.07 11.00 -16.29
N GLY A 381 -1.38 11.80 -17.10
CA GLY A 381 -1.13 13.21 -16.81
C GLY A 381 0.22 13.47 -16.18
N THR A 382 0.35 14.65 -15.55
CA THR A 382 1.63 15.15 -15.02
C THR A 382 1.48 15.88 -13.69
N SER A 383 0.31 15.80 -13.05
CA SER A 383 0.03 16.54 -11.82
C SER A 383 0.49 15.83 -10.54
N GLY A 384 1.11 14.65 -10.66
CA GLY A 384 1.61 13.88 -9.52
C GLY A 384 2.53 14.69 -8.62
N VAL A 385 2.26 14.67 -7.32
CA VAL A 385 2.97 15.42 -6.29
C VAL A 385 3.26 14.54 -5.07
N ILE A 386 4.31 14.93 -4.33
CA ILE A 386 4.68 14.33 -3.06
C ILE A 386 4.65 15.43 -2.01
N PHE A 387 3.77 15.30 -1.04
CA PHE A 387 3.71 16.18 0.12
C PHE A 387 4.42 15.53 1.30
N ARG A 388 5.00 16.37 2.17
CA ARG A 388 5.43 15.96 3.49
C ARG A 388 4.46 16.54 4.50
N ILE A 389 3.97 15.72 5.43
CA ILE A 389 3.10 16.20 6.52
C ILE A 389 3.96 17.04 7.47
N ARG A 390 3.43 18.20 7.87
CA ARG A 390 4.07 19.11 8.83
C ARG A 390 2.99 19.77 9.68
N LEU A 391 3.38 20.19 10.88
CA LEU A 391 2.57 21.03 11.74
C LEU A 391 2.23 22.37 11.06
N ARG A 392 1.08 22.93 11.45
CA ARG A 392 0.74 24.32 11.10
C ARG A 392 1.81 25.21 11.76
N PRO A 393 2.39 26.19 11.04
CA PRO A 393 3.38 27.08 11.64
C PRO A 393 2.85 27.79 12.89
N GLY A 394 3.52 27.58 14.03
CA GLY A 394 3.15 28.13 15.32
C GLY A 394 2.32 27.21 16.22
N ASP A 395 1.64 26.21 15.66
CA ASP A 395 0.83 25.21 16.37
C ASP A 395 1.73 23.99 16.62
N LEU A 396 2.41 24.01 17.76
CA LEU A 396 3.44 23.06 18.15
C LEU A 396 2.88 21.83 18.88
N ASP A 397 1.70 21.95 19.50
CA ASP A 397 1.03 20.81 20.13
C ASP A 397 0.02 20.11 19.22
N GLY A 398 -0.30 20.71 18.07
CA GLY A 398 -1.11 20.12 17.00
C GLY A 398 -2.60 20.14 17.30
N ASP A 399 -3.07 21.02 18.20
CA ASP A 399 -4.48 21.14 18.54
C ASP A 399 -5.29 21.98 17.53
N GLY A 400 -4.60 22.67 16.63
CA GLY A 400 -5.17 23.46 15.55
C GLY A 400 -5.22 24.97 15.83
N ASP A 401 -5.02 25.39 17.08
CA ASP A 401 -4.94 26.78 17.49
C ASP A 401 -3.47 27.18 17.73
N VAL A 402 -3.13 28.47 17.57
CA VAL A 402 -1.80 28.98 17.97
C VAL A 402 -1.94 29.84 19.22
N ASP A 403 -1.62 29.30 20.39
CA ASP A 403 -1.91 29.92 21.67
C ASP A 403 -0.80 29.78 22.75
N GLN A 404 -1.18 29.97 24.02
CA GLN A 404 -0.24 29.91 25.14
C GLN A 404 0.39 28.51 25.34
N ALA A 405 -0.31 27.44 24.96
CA ALA A 405 0.18 26.08 25.02
C ALA A 405 1.39 25.90 24.09
N ASP A 406 1.32 26.43 22.87
CA ASP A 406 2.43 26.40 21.91
C ASP A 406 3.65 27.16 22.41
N LEU A 407 3.44 28.32 23.03
CA LEU A 407 4.56 29.06 23.62
C LEU A 407 5.23 28.24 24.72
N GLY A 408 4.44 27.47 25.48
CA GLY A 408 4.93 26.51 26.47
C GLY A 408 5.72 25.37 25.82
N ALA A 409 5.20 24.79 24.74
CA ALA A 409 5.84 23.73 23.96
C ALA A 409 7.17 24.21 23.36
N LEU A 410 7.19 25.39 22.73
CA LEU A 410 8.39 26.01 22.19
C LEU A 410 9.46 26.23 23.27
N LEU A 411 9.05 26.74 24.44
CA LEU A 411 10.00 26.98 25.53
C LEU A 411 10.57 25.67 26.10
N ALA A 412 9.77 24.61 26.15
CA ALA A 412 10.24 23.28 26.54
C ALA A 412 11.22 22.69 25.51
N ALA A 413 10.93 22.87 24.22
CA ALA A 413 11.77 22.45 23.09
C ALA A 413 13.10 23.21 23.03
N TYR A 414 13.09 24.53 23.26
CA TYR A 414 14.28 25.40 23.29
C TYR A 414 15.34 24.93 24.31
N LEU A 415 14.90 24.29 25.40
CA LEU A 415 15.79 23.75 26.42
C LEU A 415 16.30 22.33 26.12
N GLN A 416 15.71 21.64 25.13
CA GLN A 416 15.96 20.24 24.82
C GLN A 416 16.44 19.97 23.39
N ASN A 417 16.49 20.97 22.50
CA ASN A 417 16.77 20.83 21.06
C ASN A 417 15.88 19.76 20.39
N ALA A 418 14.59 19.74 20.73
CA ALA A 418 13.65 18.74 20.19
C ALA A 418 12.25 19.33 19.99
N GLY A 419 11.69 19.18 18.79
CA GLY A 419 10.25 19.39 18.51
C GLY A 419 9.78 20.84 18.38
N GLY A 420 10.67 21.84 18.37
CA GLY A 420 10.30 23.26 18.26
C GLY A 420 10.86 24.00 17.04
N ASP A 421 11.47 23.27 16.09
CA ASP A 421 11.99 23.78 14.82
C ASP A 421 10.82 24.01 13.84
N ILE A 422 10.24 25.22 13.87
CA ILE A 422 9.07 25.62 13.09
C ILE A 422 9.47 25.94 11.65
N ASP A 423 10.64 26.52 11.42
CA ASP A 423 11.10 26.89 10.06
C ASP A 423 11.82 25.76 9.31
N GLY A 424 12.20 24.71 10.02
CA GLY A 424 12.75 23.47 9.51
C GLY A 424 14.26 23.50 9.25
N ASP A 425 15.00 24.43 9.83
CA ASP A 425 16.44 24.61 9.65
C ASP A 425 17.33 23.71 10.52
N GLY A 426 16.72 23.03 11.50
CA GLY A 426 17.35 22.01 12.34
C GLY A 426 17.70 22.45 13.75
N ASP A 427 17.40 23.68 14.15
CA ASP A 427 17.46 24.13 15.55
C ASP A 427 16.16 24.79 16.03
N THR A 428 16.05 24.99 17.34
CA THR A 428 14.92 25.70 17.96
C THR A 428 15.44 27.01 18.53
N ASP A 429 15.19 28.12 17.86
CA ASP A 429 15.87 29.39 18.10
C ASP A 429 14.92 30.62 18.12
N GLN A 430 15.47 31.83 17.93
CA GLN A 430 14.67 33.06 17.93
C GLN A 430 13.77 33.19 16.68
N ALA A 431 14.15 32.58 15.55
CA ALA A 431 13.37 32.57 14.32
C ALA A 431 12.04 31.82 14.54
N ASP A 432 12.07 30.68 15.22
CA ASP A 432 10.88 29.91 15.57
C ASP A 432 9.93 30.71 16.46
N LEU A 433 10.46 31.36 17.50
CA LEU A 433 9.66 32.23 18.35
C LEU A 433 9.02 33.38 17.54
N GLY A 434 9.73 33.91 16.56
CA GLY A 434 9.20 34.92 15.64
C GLY A 434 8.00 34.41 14.84
N ILE A 435 8.07 33.18 14.33
CA ILE A 435 6.99 32.55 13.58
C ILE A 435 5.79 32.26 14.48
N LEU A 436 6.02 31.71 15.67
CA LEU A 436 4.95 31.45 16.64
C LEU A 436 4.21 32.74 16.99
N LEU A 437 4.93 33.80 17.35
CA LEU A 437 4.33 35.09 17.71
C LEU A 437 3.60 35.75 16.53
N ALA A 438 4.02 35.49 15.29
CA ALA A 438 3.32 36.01 14.11
C ALA A 438 1.95 35.35 13.88
N ASN A 439 1.77 34.13 14.39
CA ASN A 439 0.53 33.36 14.26
C ASN A 439 -0.30 33.33 15.56
N PHE A 440 0.17 33.93 16.65
CA PHE A 440 -0.47 33.86 17.96
C PHE A 440 -1.91 34.42 17.96
N GLY A 441 -2.86 33.62 18.46
CA GLY A 441 -4.28 33.90 18.52
C GLY A 441 -5.04 33.70 17.21
N THR A 442 -4.52 32.87 16.29
CA THR A 442 -5.13 32.56 14.97
C THR A 442 -5.52 31.10 14.81
#